data_AF-A0A956MC90-F1
#
_entry.id   AF-A0A956MC90-F1
#
_cell.length_a   1.000
_cell.length_b   1.000
_cell.length_c   1.000
_cell.angle_alpha   90.00
_cell.angle_beta   90.00
_cell.angle_gamma   90.00
#
_symmetry.space_group_name_H-M   'P 1'
#
loop_
_entity.id
_entity.type
_entity.pdbx_description
1 polymer ?
#
loop_
_entity_poly.entity_id
_entity_poly.type
_entity_poly.pdbx_seq_one_letter_code
_entity_poly.pdbx_strand_id
1 'polypeptide(L)'
;MRTTLFLSLFLLSVFSLFAISDSPKDNKEMLDVLKESAMTVVDKNQKLFNTNKDGSITNKGIDKEWFAKQSYAQFKKMIAGEGISMKDLVGSTDQQQLARVLTGYLAAARIVIARGQDKINTDGDGSNNPKNFYPAVFGRLVADEFLSRTNIKIKQTTSGRGMGARNSHYNSPDAWEQKALAKIEAPGWVIKQGFGENVVEDGKKLYRFIMPLEIKTACLGCHGEPRGQKDISGHTKEGYKLHEVRGGISVTLAQ
;
A
#
# COMPACT_ATOMS: atom_id res chain seq x y z
N MET A 1 -73.51 17.98 15.90
CA MET A 1 -72.96 16.93 16.77
C MET A 1 -71.45 17.08 16.82
N ARG A 2 -70.90 17.27 18.04
CA ARG A 2 -69.64 16.73 18.60
C ARG A 2 -68.30 17.02 17.89
N THR A 3 -67.45 17.93 18.40
CA THR A 3 -66.51 17.88 19.57
C THR A 3 -65.11 17.34 19.25
N THR A 4 -64.14 18.27 19.18
CA THR A 4 -62.89 18.37 19.96
C THR A 4 -61.98 17.15 20.27
N LEU A 5 -60.69 17.42 20.08
CA LEU A 5 -59.54 17.26 21.01
C LEU A 5 -58.46 16.18 20.73
N PHE A 6 -57.22 16.69 20.65
CA PHE A 6 -55.91 16.19 21.13
C PHE A 6 -55.82 14.78 21.74
N LEU A 7 -54.73 14.03 21.47
CA LEU A 7 -53.59 13.86 22.41
C LEU A 7 -52.46 12.91 21.88
N SER A 8 -51.21 13.31 22.19
CA SER A 8 -50.02 12.52 22.59
C SER A 8 -49.56 11.24 21.87
N LEU A 9 -48.34 11.32 21.33
CA LEU A 9 -47.12 10.62 21.81
C LEU A 9 -47.33 9.41 22.77
N PHE A 10 -46.99 8.18 22.36
CA PHE A 10 -45.98 7.31 23.02
C PHE A 10 -45.80 5.93 22.33
N LEU A 11 -44.53 5.65 21.99
CA LEU A 11 -43.75 4.41 22.02
C LEU A 11 -44.28 3.01 21.57
N LEU A 12 -43.40 2.40 20.76
CA LEU A 12 -42.78 1.06 20.86
C LEU A 12 -43.20 -0.05 19.87
N SER A 13 -42.13 -0.66 19.35
CA SER A 13 -41.99 -1.96 18.68
C SER A 13 -42.36 -1.95 17.18
N VAL A 14 -41.57 -2.50 16.26
CA VAL A 14 -40.58 -3.57 16.35
C VAL A 14 -39.51 -3.35 15.27
N PHE A 15 -38.28 -3.71 15.59
CA PHE A 15 -37.17 -3.92 14.67
C PHE A 15 -37.61 -4.45 13.30
N SER A 16 -37.15 -3.81 12.22
CA SER A 16 -36.85 -4.52 10.98
C SER A 16 -35.63 -3.91 10.29
N LEU A 17 -34.54 -4.62 10.52
CA LEU A 17 -33.39 -4.85 9.64
C LEU A 17 -32.62 -3.66 9.05
N PHE A 18 -31.43 -3.46 9.64
CA PHE A 18 -30.16 -3.23 8.96
C PHE A 18 -30.18 -2.29 7.74
N ALA A 19 -30.13 -0.99 8.01
CA ALA A 19 -29.41 -0.08 7.13
C ALA A 19 -27.89 -0.27 7.40
N ILE A 20 -27.31 -1.34 6.83
CA ILE A 20 -25.88 -1.31 6.51
C ILE A 20 -25.83 -0.51 5.21
N SER A 21 -25.36 0.74 5.29
CA SER A 21 -25.02 1.47 4.09
C SER A 21 -23.80 0.80 3.45
N ASP A 22 -24.06 -0.16 2.57
CA ASP A 22 -23.09 -0.70 1.63
C ASP A 22 -22.68 0.40 0.64
N SER A 23 -21.67 1.17 1.01
CA SER A 23 -20.86 1.91 0.05
C SER A 23 -19.50 2.24 0.70
N PRO A 24 -18.54 1.30 0.70
CA PRO A 24 -17.15 1.72 0.64
C PRO A 24 -17.03 2.49 -0.68
N LYS A 25 -16.85 3.82 -0.63
CA LYS A 25 -16.60 4.65 -1.82
C LYS A 25 -15.64 3.89 -2.72
N ASP A 26 -16.00 3.80 -4.01
CA ASP A 26 -15.37 2.90 -4.97
C ASP A 26 -13.85 2.88 -4.80
N ASN A 27 -13.24 1.69 -4.69
CA ASN A 27 -11.79 1.52 -4.53
C ASN A 27 -10.96 2.32 -5.57
N LYS A 28 -11.59 2.76 -6.67
CA LYS A 28 -11.03 3.64 -7.69
C LYS A 28 -10.88 5.11 -7.22
N GLU A 29 -11.85 5.67 -6.48
CA GLU A 29 -11.81 7.05 -6.00
C GLU A 29 -10.77 7.23 -4.89
N MET A 30 -10.72 6.31 -3.92
CA MET A 30 -9.65 6.28 -2.92
C MET A 30 -8.28 6.12 -3.58
N LEU A 31 -8.15 5.24 -4.58
CA LEU A 31 -6.90 5.05 -5.30
C LEU A 31 -6.46 6.28 -6.11
N ASP A 32 -7.40 7.07 -6.64
CA ASP A 32 -7.12 8.30 -7.41
C ASP A 32 -6.68 9.45 -6.47
N VAL A 33 -7.34 9.64 -5.33
CA VAL A 33 -6.91 10.56 -4.26
C VAL A 33 -5.55 10.14 -3.66
N LEU A 34 -5.28 8.83 -3.57
CA LEU A 34 -4.02 8.27 -3.07
C LEU A 34 -2.85 8.46 -4.06
N LYS A 35 -3.09 8.33 -5.37
CA LYS A 35 -2.09 8.62 -6.42
C LYS A 35 -1.65 10.08 -6.37
N GLU A 36 -2.59 11.00 -6.19
CA GLU A 36 -2.29 12.42 -6.05
C GLU A 36 -1.43 12.71 -4.83
N SER A 37 -1.58 11.97 -3.72
CA SER A 37 -0.87 12.26 -2.47
C SER A 37 0.64 11.99 -2.52
N ALA A 38 1.07 10.85 -3.09
CA ALA A 38 2.48 10.54 -3.25
C ALA A 38 3.13 11.38 -4.37
N MET A 39 2.36 11.69 -5.44
CA MET A 39 2.82 12.62 -6.47
C MET A 39 2.95 14.04 -5.91
N THR A 40 2.05 14.46 -5.03
CA THR A 40 2.10 15.76 -4.36
C THR A 40 3.35 15.90 -3.50
N VAL A 41 3.81 14.85 -2.81
CA VAL A 41 5.05 14.90 -2.03
C VAL A 41 6.26 15.05 -2.96
N VAL A 42 6.30 14.36 -4.09
CA VAL A 42 7.40 14.52 -5.07
C VAL A 42 7.32 15.90 -5.75
N ASP A 43 6.16 16.27 -6.29
CA ASP A 43 5.94 17.51 -7.03
C ASP A 43 6.13 18.77 -6.16
N LYS A 44 5.64 18.79 -4.91
CA LYS A 44 5.87 19.92 -3.98
C LYS A 44 7.34 20.07 -3.57
N ASN A 45 8.14 19.03 -3.72
CA ASN A 45 9.54 19.00 -3.32
C ASN A 45 10.49 18.88 -4.51
N GLN A 46 10.02 19.19 -5.73
CA GLN A 46 10.79 18.94 -6.94
C GLN A 46 12.07 19.79 -7.05
N LYS A 47 12.07 21.01 -6.49
CA LYS A 47 13.27 21.85 -6.34
C LYS A 47 14.29 21.31 -5.32
N LEU A 48 13.90 20.32 -4.52
CA LEU A 48 14.75 19.68 -3.51
C LEU A 48 15.29 18.33 -4.02
N PHE A 49 14.62 17.71 -5.00
CA PHE A 49 15.07 16.49 -5.68
C PHE A 49 16.01 16.74 -6.87
N ASN A 50 15.89 17.89 -7.55
CA ASN A 50 16.53 18.12 -8.84
C ASN A 50 17.52 19.30 -8.84
N THR A 51 18.78 19.05 -8.43
CA THR A 51 19.97 19.93 -8.43
C THR A 51 20.33 20.55 -9.77
N ASN A 52 20.63 21.86 -9.84
CA ASN A 52 20.80 22.61 -11.09
C ASN A 52 22.15 22.37 -11.81
N LYS A 53 22.19 22.72 -13.11
CA LYS A 53 23.39 22.77 -13.98
C LYS A 53 24.48 23.77 -13.56
N ASP A 54 24.12 24.76 -12.77
CA ASP A 54 25.04 25.77 -12.22
C ASP A 54 25.67 25.35 -10.89
N GLY A 55 25.46 24.09 -10.48
CA GLY A 55 26.04 23.50 -9.29
C GLY A 55 25.26 23.75 -8.00
N SER A 56 24.11 24.41 -8.04
CA SER A 56 23.26 24.57 -6.86
C SER A 56 22.02 23.65 -6.90
N ILE A 57 22.00 22.62 -6.06
CA ILE A 57 21.02 22.43 -4.99
C ILE A 57 21.66 21.69 -3.83
N THR A 58 21.17 22.15 -2.70
CA THR A 58 21.57 21.85 -1.35
C THR A 58 20.89 20.56 -0.95
N ASN A 59 21.64 19.55 -0.55
CA ASN A 59 21.07 18.55 0.34
C ASN A 59 20.44 19.31 1.53
N LYS A 60 19.11 19.35 1.61
CA LYS A 60 18.36 19.93 2.73
C LYS A 60 17.93 18.87 3.75
N GLY A 61 18.55 17.68 3.73
CA GLY A 61 18.14 16.54 4.56
C GLY A 61 16.93 15.78 4.02
N ILE A 62 16.71 15.82 2.69
CA ILE A 62 15.75 14.94 2.02
C ILE A 62 16.49 13.66 1.65
N ASP A 63 16.43 12.70 2.54
CA ASP A 63 16.84 11.33 2.30
C ASP A 63 15.62 10.40 2.25
N LYS A 64 15.89 9.12 2.03
CA LYS A 64 14.89 8.06 1.94
C LYS A 64 14.08 7.95 3.24
N GLU A 65 14.67 8.30 4.39
CA GLU A 65 14.03 8.36 5.70
C GLU A 65 13.08 9.57 5.83
N TRP A 66 13.49 10.75 5.35
CA TRP A 66 12.63 11.94 5.28
C TRP A 66 11.40 11.67 4.42
N PHE A 67 11.58 11.04 3.25
CA PHE A 67 10.47 10.73 2.36
C PHE A 67 9.47 9.76 2.99
N ALA A 68 9.95 8.76 3.73
CA ALA A 68 9.10 7.86 4.50
C ALA A 68 8.28 8.61 5.57
N LYS A 69 8.91 9.54 6.31
CA LYS A 69 8.24 10.38 7.32
C LYS A 69 7.15 11.26 6.70
N GLN A 70 7.42 11.88 5.55
CA GLN A 70 6.41 12.70 4.86
C GLN A 70 5.26 11.87 4.32
N SER A 71 5.56 10.68 3.78
CA SER A 71 4.55 9.74 3.32
C SER A 71 3.62 9.32 4.45
N TYR A 72 4.16 8.99 5.63
CA TYR A 72 3.38 8.72 6.83
C TYR A 72 2.55 9.93 7.29
N ALA A 73 3.12 11.13 7.30
CA ALA A 73 2.39 12.34 7.66
C ALA A 73 1.20 12.61 6.72
N GLN A 74 1.39 12.37 5.43
CA GLN A 74 0.33 12.51 4.43
C GLN A 74 -0.75 11.44 4.61
N PHE A 75 -0.38 10.18 4.87
CA PHE A 75 -1.32 9.12 5.21
C PHE A 75 -2.23 9.51 6.38
N LYS A 76 -1.65 10.02 7.48
CA LYS A 76 -2.42 10.50 8.64
C LYS A 76 -3.43 11.60 8.29
N LYS A 77 -3.04 12.56 7.44
CA LYS A 77 -3.94 13.64 7.00
C LYS A 77 -5.10 13.10 6.17
N MET A 78 -4.85 12.11 5.31
CA MET A 78 -5.87 11.54 4.45
C MET A 78 -6.92 10.75 5.22
N ILE A 79 -6.50 9.86 6.14
CA ILE A 79 -7.48 9.14 6.97
C ILE A 79 -8.30 10.12 7.83
N ALA A 80 -7.69 11.21 8.33
CA ALA A 80 -8.40 12.23 9.08
C ALA A 80 -9.43 13.00 8.22
N GLY A 81 -9.15 13.21 6.93
CA GLY A 81 -10.08 13.81 5.98
C GLY A 81 -11.31 12.95 5.68
N GLU A 82 -11.21 11.63 5.86
CA GLU A 82 -12.33 10.68 5.83
C GLU A 82 -12.97 10.50 7.22
N GLY A 83 -12.61 11.31 8.22
CA GLY A 83 -13.13 11.22 9.59
C GLY A 83 -12.55 10.08 10.42
N ILE A 84 -11.46 9.45 9.97
CA ILE A 84 -10.83 8.29 10.62
C ILE A 84 -9.57 8.75 11.36
N SER A 85 -9.49 8.57 12.68
CA SER A 85 -8.25 8.83 13.42
C SER A 85 -7.31 7.62 13.39
N MET A 86 -6.01 7.85 13.61
CA MET A 86 -5.05 6.75 13.81
C MET A 86 -5.43 5.84 14.98
N LYS A 87 -6.11 6.38 16.00
CA LYS A 87 -6.58 5.61 17.15
C LYS A 87 -7.74 4.69 16.75
N ASP A 88 -8.64 5.16 15.88
CA ASP A 88 -9.74 4.34 15.35
C ASP A 88 -9.20 3.24 14.44
N LEU A 89 -8.14 3.52 13.68
CA LEU A 89 -7.45 2.54 12.86
C LEU A 89 -6.82 1.44 13.73
N VAL A 90 -6.00 1.82 14.72
CA VAL A 90 -5.26 0.87 15.59
C VAL A 90 -6.18 0.17 16.58
N GLY A 91 -7.29 0.80 16.99
CA GLY A 91 -8.31 0.25 17.87
C GLY A 91 -9.50 -0.40 17.15
N SER A 92 -9.47 -0.50 15.81
CA SER A 92 -10.55 -1.09 15.04
C SER A 92 -10.75 -2.56 15.43
N THR A 93 -11.99 -2.94 15.73
CA THR A 93 -12.37 -4.35 15.88
C THR A 93 -12.44 -5.06 14.52
N ASP A 94 -12.57 -4.31 13.42
CA ASP A 94 -12.50 -4.84 12.06
C ASP A 94 -11.04 -4.83 11.55
N GLN A 95 -10.33 -5.91 11.91
CA GLN A 95 -8.94 -6.15 11.53
C GLN A 95 -8.77 -6.34 10.02
N GLN A 96 -9.80 -6.85 9.34
CA GLN A 96 -9.74 -7.06 7.89
C GLN A 96 -9.84 -5.73 7.15
N GLN A 97 -10.74 -4.84 7.55
CA GLN A 97 -10.85 -3.51 6.97
C GLN A 97 -9.57 -2.70 7.19
N LEU A 98 -9.02 -2.72 8.41
CA LEU A 98 -7.73 -2.10 8.72
C LEU A 98 -6.62 -2.62 7.79
N ALA A 99 -6.47 -3.94 7.68
CA ALA A 99 -5.44 -4.54 6.84
C ALA A 99 -5.63 -4.19 5.34
N ARG A 100 -6.87 -4.14 4.84
CA ARG A 100 -7.17 -3.71 3.47
C ARG A 100 -6.75 -2.27 3.20
N VAL A 101 -7.02 -1.34 4.12
CA VAL A 101 -6.63 0.07 3.98
C VAL A 101 -5.10 0.19 3.96
N LEU A 102 -4.41 -0.47 4.88
CA LEU A 102 -2.94 -0.43 4.99
C LEU A 102 -2.25 -1.01 3.75
N THR A 103 -2.73 -2.16 3.27
CA THR A 103 -2.20 -2.78 2.03
C THR A 103 -2.47 -1.93 0.80
N GLY A 104 -3.68 -1.35 0.68
CA GLY A 104 -4.06 -0.46 -0.41
C GLY A 104 -3.18 0.80 -0.47
N TYR A 105 -2.91 1.43 0.68
CA TYR A 105 -2.01 2.59 0.77
C TYR A 105 -0.61 2.26 0.24
N LEU A 106 0.00 1.19 0.74
CA LEU A 106 1.35 0.84 0.34
C LEU A 106 1.42 0.43 -1.14
N ALA A 107 0.40 -0.27 -1.66
CA ALA A 107 0.31 -0.60 -3.09
C ALA A 107 0.23 0.65 -3.97
N ALA A 108 -0.62 1.62 -3.61
CA ALA A 108 -0.80 2.85 -4.36
C ALA A 108 0.48 3.70 -4.42
N ALA A 109 1.12 3.91 -3.27
CA ALA A 109 2.33 4.71 -3.18
C ALA A 109 3.49 4.09 -4.00
N ARG A 110 3.60 2.77 -4.04
CA ARG A 110 4.57 2.06 -4.90
C ARG A 110 4.36 2.31 -6.38
N ILE A 111 3.10 2.37 -6.84
CA ILE A 111 2.79 2.65 -8.25
C ILE A 111 3.24 4.06 -8.62
N VAL A 112 3.11 5.02 -7.69
CA VAL A 112 3.59 6.39 -7.91
C VAL A 112 5.11 6.42 -8.05
N ILE A 113 5.85 5.75 -7.16
CA ILE A 113 7.31 5.62 -7.29
C ILE A 113 7.69 4.96 -8.62
N ALA A 114 6.99 3.90 -9.02
CA ALA A 114 7.26 3.20 -10.28
C ALA A 114 7.05 4.11 -11.51
N ARG A 115 5.97 4.90 -11.53
CA ARG A 115 5.69 5.84 -12.62
C ARG A 115 6.63 7.03 -12.65
N GLY A 116 7.11 7.46 -11.48
CA GLY A 116 8.06 8.55 -11.34
C GLY A 116 9.52 8.14 -11.56
N GLN A 117 9.81 6.87 -11.85
CA GLN A 117 11.17 6.34 -11.81
C GLN A 117 12.15 7.09 -12.72
N ASP A 118 11.73 7.46 -13.93
CA ASP A 118 12.57 8.23 -14.85
C ASP A 118 12.89 9.61 -14.26
N LYS A 119 11.88 10.32 -13.75
CA LYS A 119 12.09 11.63 -13.10
C LYS A 119 12.94 11.54 -11.85
N ILE A 120 12.79 10.47 -11.06
CA ILE A 120 13.62 10.20 -9.88
C ILE A 120 15.07 9.98 -10.28
N ASN A 121 15.32 9.34 -11.43
CA ASN A 121 16.66 9.05 -11.91
C ASN A 121 17.25 10.17 -12.75
N THR A 122 16.48 11.16 -13.19
CA THR A 122 17.00 12.28 -13.97
C THR A 122 17.50 13.40 -13.04
N ASP A 123 18.78 13.75 -13.16
CA ASP A 123 19.36 14.90 -12.47
C ASP A 123 18.88 16.23 -13.10
N GLY A 124 19.03 17.36 -12.40
CA GLY A 124 18.50 18.64 -12.90
C GLY A 124 19.23 19.17 -14.14
N ASP A 125 20.33 18.53 -14.54
CA ASP A 125 20.98 18.75 -15.82
C ASP A 125 20.39 17.95 -16.99
N GLY A 126 19.41 17.08 -16.71
CA GLY A 126 18.77 16.19 -17.68
C GLY A 126 19.51 14.88 -17.90
N SER A 127 20.64 14.64 -17.23
CA SER A 127 21.34 13.36 -17.28
C SER A 127 20.59 12.29 -16.50
N ASN A 128 20.64 11.04 -16.98
CA ASN A 128 20.02 9.91 -16.29
C ASN A 128 21.05 9.22 -15.40
N ASN A 129 20.79 9.23 -14.10
CA ASN A 129 21.61 8.69 -13.04
C ASN A 129 20.74 7.82 -12.09
N PRO A 130 20.76 6.49 -12.21
CA PRO A 130 19.96 5.60 -11.38
C PRO A 130 20.21 5.80 -9.88
N LYS A 131 19.25 6.39 -9.16
CA LYS A 131 19.37 6.72 -7.73
C LYS A 131 19.09 5.53 -6.80
N ASN A 132 18.89 4.33 -7.36
CA ASN A 132 18.55 3.10 -6.65
C ASN A 132 17.32 3.19 -5.72
N PHE A 133 16.44 4.18 -5.93
CA PHE A 133 15.21 4.37 -5.18
C PHE A 133 14.02 3.80 -5.96
N TYR A 134 13.68 2.55 -5.68
CA TYR A 134 12.64 1.78 -6.36
C TYR A 134 11.44 1.52 -5.45
N PRO A 135 10.28 1.09 -5.99
CA PRO A 135 9.08 0.81 -5.18
C PRO A 135 9.31 -0.15 -4.02
N ALA A 136 10.19 -1.15 -4.18
CA ALA A 136 10.55 -2.09 -3.12
C ALA A 136 11.34 -1.46 -1.98
N VAL A 137 12.24 -0.51 -2.29
CA VAL A 137 13.03 0.24 -1.29
C VAL A 137 12.13 1.19 -0.54
N PHE A 138 11.32 1.98 -1.25
CA PHE A 138 10.31 2.84 -0.65
C PHE A 138 9.38 2.06 0.27
N GLY A 139 8.84 0.93 -0.22
CA GLY A 139 7.88 0.14 0.54
C GLY A 139 8.44 -0.40 1.85
N ARG A 140 9.71 -0.82 1.85
CA ARG A 140 10.43 -1.22 3.07
C ARG A 140 10.54 -0.06 4.06
N LEU A 141 11.00 1.11 3.62
CA LEU A 141 11.23 2.25 4.52
C LEU A 141 9.95 2.73 5.19
N VAL A 142 8.84 2.78 4.44
CA VAL A 142 7.52 3.10 4.99
C VAL A 142 7.07 2.02 5.98
N ALA A 143 7.28 0.75 5.67
CA ALA A 143 6.95 -0.36 6.56
C ALA A 143 7.74 -0.30 7.89
N ASP A 144 9.05 -0.06 7.83
CA ASP A 144 9.93 0.04 9.00
C ASP A 144 9.49 1.20 9.91
N GLU A 145 9.21 2.37 9.32
CA GLU A 145 8.71 3.55 10.04
C GLU A 145 7.33 3.27 10.67
N PHE A 146 6.41 2.65 9.93
CA PHE A 146 5.07 2.34 10.42
C PHE A 146 5.10 1.37 11.60
N LEU A 147 5.93 0.33 11.51
CA LEU A 147 6.11 -0.66 12.57
C LEU A 147 6.62 0.00 13.86
N SER A 148 7.62 0.87 13.75
CA SER A 148 8.21 1.59 14.90
C SER A 148 7.21 2.45 15.69
N ARG A 149 6.08 2.82 15.07
CA ARG A 149 5.08 3.73 15.63
C ARG A 149 3.80 3.06 16.09
N THR A 150 3.49 1.88 15.55
CA THR A 150 2.15 1.28 15.68
C THR A 150 2.17 -0.17 16.14
N ASN A 151 3.34 -0.83 16.15
CA ASN A 151 3.47 -2.28 16.34
C ASN A 151 2.72 -3.13 15.28
N ILE A 152 2.24 -2.51 14.20
CA ILE A 152 1.65 -3.19 13.06
C ILE A 152 2.75 -3.45 12.04
N LYS A 153 2.94 -4.72 11.68
CA LYS A 153 3.90 -5.08 10.63
C LYS A 153 3.20 -5.05 9.29
N ILE A 154 3.74 -4.26 8.35
CA ILE A 154 3.36 -4.29 6.94
C ILE A 154 4.59 -4.71 6.16
N LYS A 155 4.45 -5.59 5.16
CA LYS A 155 5.60 -6.07 4.40
C LYS A 155 5.23 -6.38 2.96
N GLN A 156 6.10 -6.02 2.01
CA GLN A 156 6.02 -6.58 0.68
C GLN A 156 6.64 -7.99 0.71
N THR A 157 5.93 -8.97 0.17
CA THR A 157 6.40 -10.36 0.10
C THR A 157 6.17 -10.93 -1.29
N THR A 158 7.02 -11.88 -1.71
CA THR A 158 6.93 -12.44 -3.07
C THR A 158 7.66 -13.77 -3.23
N SER A 159 7.09 -14.68 -4.01
CA SER A 159 7.75 -15.89 -4.53
C SER A 159 8.73 -15.59 -5.68
N GLY A 160 8.46 -14.54 -6.45
CA GLY A 160 9.31 -14.11 -7.57
C GLY A 160 9.36 -15.13 -8.71
N ARG A 161 8.32 -15.97 -8.86
CA ARG A 161 8.30 -17.09 -9.81
C ARG A 161 9.53 -17.99 -9.71
N GLY A 162 9.91 -18.32 -8.48
CA GLY A 162 11.08 -19.15 -8.18
C GLY A 162 12.44 -18.46 -8.37
N MET A 163 12.46 -17.20 -8.84
CA MET A 163 13.68 -16.40 -8.91
C MET A 163 13.95 -15.63 -7.61
N GLY A 164 13.03 -15.71 -6.65
CA GLY A 164 13.13 -15.05 -5.36
C GLY A 164 12.82 -13.55 -5.41
N ALA A 165 12.97 -12.90 -4.25
CA ALA A 165 12.81 -11.47 -4.13
C ALA A 165 14.07 -10.73 -4.61
N ARG A 166 13.89 -9.67 -5.41
CA ARG A 166 15.01 -8.79 -5.83
C ARG A 166 15.70 -8.09 -4.66
N ASN A 167 14.93 -7.80 -3.61
CA ASN A 167 15.45 -7.37 -2.31
C ASN A 167 15.38 -8.56 -1.34
N SER A 168 16.26 -9.55 -1.56
CA SER A 168 16.06 -10.94 -1.08
C SER A 168 16.00 -11.08 0.44
N HIS A 169 16.69 -10.24 1.21
CA HIS A 169 16.65 -10.35 2.67
C HIS A 169 15.32 -9.86 3.26
N TYR A 170 14.75 -8.78 2.73
CA TYR A 170 13.58 -8.12 3.33
C TYR A 170 12.24 -8.63 2.79
N ASN A 171 12.18 -9.02 1.52
CA ASN A 171 10.92 -9.35 0.86
C ASN A 171 10.72 -10.85 0.63
N SER A 172 11.62 -11.70 1.14
CA SER A 172 11.43 -13.15 1.11
C SER A 172 10.29 -13.57 2.03
N PRO A 173 9.46 -14.52 1.60
CA PRO A 173 8.28 -14.90 2.36
C PRO A 173 8.62 -15.77 3.57
N ASP A 174 7.99 -15.49 4.70
CA ASP A 174 7.96 -16.43 5.83
C ASP A 174 7.02 -17.62 5.54
N ALA A 175 6.97 -18.60 6.45
CA ALA A 175 6.20 -19.83 6.24
C ALA A 175 4.69 -19.59 6.04
N TRP A 176 4.12 -18.58 6.68
CA TRP A 176 2.72 -18.21 6.48
C TRP A 176 2.55 -17.50 5.13
N GLU A 177 3.43 -16.54 4.83
CA GLU A 177 3.40 -15.79 3.58
C GLU A 177 3.57 -16.69 2.36
N GLN A 178 4.38 -17.76 2.43
CA GLN A 178 4.50 -18.75 1.36
C GLN A 178 3.17 -19.42 1.04
N LYS A 179 2.44 -19.86 2.08
CA LYS A 179 1.12 -20.48 1.91
C LYS A 179 0.09 -19.48 1.42
N ALA A 180 0.12 -18.26 1.95
CA ALA A 180 -0.79 -17.19 1.57
C ALA A 180 -0.56 -16.76 0.11
N LEU A 181 0.71 -16.61 -0.31
CA LEU A 181 1.11 -16.35 -1.69
C LEU A 181 0.63 -17.45 -2.63
N ALA A 182 0.81 -18.72 -2.27
CA ALA A 182 0.33 -19.84 -3.10
C ALA A 182 -1.19 -19.79 -3.35
N LYS A 183 -1.98 -19.30 -2.39
CA LYS A 183 -3.43 -19.09 -2.57
C LYS A 183 -3.72 -17.94 -3.53
N ILE A 184 -3.11 -16.78 -3.29
CA ILE A 184 -3.42 -15.56 -4.07
C ILE A 184 -2.80 -15.54 -5.46
N GLU A 185 -1.77 -16.37 -5.71
CA GLU A 185 -1.15 -16.57 -7.02
C GLU A 185 -1.83 -17.69 -7.84
N ALA A 186 -2.79 -18.41 -7.25
CA ALA A 186 -3.49 -19.50 -7.92
C ALA A 186 -4.37 -18.99 -9.09
N PRO A 187 -4.50 -19.77 -10.18
CA PRO A 187 -5.43 -19.44 -11.26
C PRO A 187 -6.86 -19.22 -10.75
N GLY A 188 -7.52 -18.16 -11.23
CA GLY A 188 -8.89 -17.83 -10.86
C GLY A 188 -9.06 -17.03 -9.56
N TRP A 189 -7.97 -16.72 -8.84
CA TRP A 189 -8.06 -15.81 -7.69
C TRP A 189 -8.46 -14.40 -8.13
N VAL A 190 -9.43 -13.81 -7.42
CA VAL A 190 -9.85 -12.42 -7.67
C VAL A 190 -8.82 -11.48 -7.06
N ILE A 191 -8.05 -10.78 -7.88
CA ILE A 191 -6.92 -9.92 -7.46
C ILE A 191 -7.30 -8.86 -6.40
N LYS A 192 -8.55 -8.37 -6.42
CA LYS A 192 -9.06 -7.40 -5.43
C LYS A 192 -9.43 -8.02 -4.09
N GLN A 193 -9.39 -9.35 -3.99
CA GLN A 193 -9.68 -10.09 -2.77
C GLN A 193 -8.36 -10.42 -2.06
N GLY A 194 -8.21 -9.92 -0.83
CA GLY A 194 -7.16 -10.38 0.07
C GLY A 194 -7.53 -11.68 0.76
N PHE A 195 -6.52 -12.34 1.31
CA PHE A 195 -6.68 -13.52 2.17
C PHE A 195 -6.24 -13.14 3.58
N GLY A 196 -7.05 -13.44 4.60
CA GLY A 196 -6.68 -13.20 5.99
C GLY A 196 -7.26 -14.25 6.92
N GLU A 197 -6.54 -14.49 8.01
CA GLU A 197 -6.89 -15.49 9.02
C GLU A 197 -6.28 -15.14 10.39
N ASN A 198 -6.90 -15.70 11.43
CA ASN A 198 -6.34 -15.69 12.78
C ASN A 198 -5.32 -16.82 12.90
N VAL A 199 -4.14 -16.53 13.43
CA VAL A 199 -3.08 -17.49 13.70
C VAL A 199 -2.56 -17.34 15.12
N VAL A 200 -1.90 -18.38 15.61
CA VAL A 200 -1.11 -18.31 16.84
C VAL A 200 0.35 -18.56 16.47
N GLU A 201 1.20 -17.56 16.67
CA GLU A 201 2.65 -17.62 16.42
C GLU A 201 3.37 -17.23 17.70
N ASP A 202 4.31 -18.07 18.16
CA ASP A 202 5.07 -17.85 19.40
C ASP A 202 4.20 -17.54 20.63
N GLY A 203 3.05 -18.21 20.74
CA GLY A 203 2.08 -18.04 21.83
C GLY A 203 1.25 -16.74 21.74
N LYS A 204 1.42 -15.94 20.69
CA LYS A 204 0.66 -14.70 20.45
C LYS A 204 -0.45 -14.93 19.44
N LYS A 205 -1.65 -14.45 19.75
CA LYS A 205 -2.76 -14.41 18.80
C LYS A 205 -2.54 -13.25 17.83
N LEU A 206 -2.53 -13.55 16.54
CA LEU A 206 -2.30 -12.58 15.48
C LEU A 206 -3.41 -12.70 14.44
N TYR A 207 -3.80 -11.58 13.85
CA TYR A 207 -4.49 -11.58 12.58
C TYR A 207 -3.49 -11.29 11.46
N ARG A 208 -3.39 -12.21 10.51
CA ARG A 208 -2.53 -12.06 9.34
C ARG A 208 -3.38 -11.89 8.10
N PHE A 209 -2.97 -10.97 7.24
CA PHE A 209 -3.67 -10.64 6.01
C PHE A 209 -2.67 -10.43 4.87
N ILE A 210 -3.03 -10.82 3.66
CA ILE A 210 -2.26 -10.54 2.46
C ILE A 210 -3.18 -10.00 1.36
N MET A 211 -2.77 -8.91 0.73
CA MET A 211 -3.41 -8.38 -0.47
C MET A 211 -2.54 -8.71 -1.70
N PRO A 212 -3.11 -9.21 -2.80
CA PRO A 212 -2.36 -9.45 -4.02
C PRO A 212 -1.75 -8.17 -4.59
N LEU A 213 -0.48 -8.23 -4.96
CA LEU A 213 0.24 -7.14 -5.62
C LEU A 213 0.22 -7.36 -7.13
N GLU A 214 -0.74 -6.71 -7.79
CA GLU A 214 -0.95 -6.82 -9.23
C GLU A 214 0.12 -6.10 -10.05
N ILE A 215 0.55 -6.71 -11.15
CA ILE A 215 1.38 -6.11 -12.19
C ILE A 215 0.59 -5.08 -12.97
N LYS A 216 1.06 -3.83 -12.92
CA LYS A 216 0.55 -2.71 -13.73
C LYS A 216 1.53 -2.40 -14.86
N THR A 217 1.10 -1.57 -15.82
CA THR A 217 1.92 -1.18 -16.99
C THR A 217 3.30 -0.66 -16.60
N ALA A 218 3.39 0.19 -15.57
CA ALA A 218 4.67 0.74 -15.07
C ALA A 218 5.62 -0.33 -14.51
N CYS A 219 5.13 -1.54 -14.21
CA CYS A 219 5.95 -2.63 -13.69
C CYS A 219 6.64 -3.42 -14.81
N LEU A 220 6.11 -3.39 -16.04
CA LEU A 220 6.53 -4.29 -17.13
C LEU A 220 7.94 -3.99 -17.66
N GLY A 221 8.41 -2.74 -17.55
CA GLY A 221 9.77 -2.37 -17.94
C GLY A 221 10.83 -3.20 -17.19
N CYS A 222 10.58 -3.47 -15.90
CA CYS A 222 11.50 -4.20 -15.04
C CYS A 222 11.09 -5.66 -14.80
N HIS A 223 9.80 -5.96 -14.68
CA HIS A 223 9.31 -7.29 -14.32
C HIS A 223 8.73 -8.09 -15.48
N GLY A 224 8.54 -7.44 -16.64
CA GLY A 224 7.80 -7.97 -17.76
C GLY A 224 8.56 -8.99 -18.59
N GLU A 225 8.03 -9.28 -19.77
CA GLU A 225 8.70 -10.11 -20.76
C GLU A 225 9.84 -9.37 -21.50
N PRO A 226 10.77 -10.12 -22.12
CA PRO A 226 10.93 -11.57 -22.00
C PRO A 226 11.63 -11.96 -20.68
N ARG A 227 11.20 -13.09 -20.10
CA ARG A 227 11.81 -13.68 -18.90
C ARG A 227 13.29 -13.95 -19.13
N GLY A 228 14.12 -13.74 -18.12
CA GLY A 228 15.55 -14.03 -18.19
C GLY A 228 16.42 -12.89 -18.72
N GLN A 229 15.84 -11.89 -19.39
CA GLN A 229 16.59 -10.71 -19.81
C GLN A 229 16.89 -9.78 -18.63
N LYS A 230 17.96 -8.98 -18.77
CA LYS A 230 18.27 -7.92 -17.80
C LYS A 230 17.34 -6.73 -18.03
N ASP A 231 16.88 -6.15 -16.93
CA ASP A 231 16.20 -4.87 -16.96
C ASP A 231 17.18 -3.70 -16.86
N ILE A 232 16.62 -2.48 -16.83
CA ILE A 232 17.37 -1.22 -16.72
C ILE A 232 18.24 -1.11 -15.46
N SER A 233 18.00 -1.97 -14.46
CA SER A 233 18.75 -2.03 -13.20
C SER A 233 19.69 -3.23 -13.12
N GLY A 234 19.83 -4.01 -14.19
CA GLY A 234 20.66 -5.22 -14.23
C GLY A 234 20.04 -6.45 -13.55
N HIS A 235 18.80 -6.36 -13.07
CA HIS A 235 18.08 -7.49 -12.50
C HIS A 235 17.46 -8.35 -13.60
N THR A 236 17.37 -9.65 -13.35
CA THR A 236 16.75 -10.58 -14.30
C THR A 236 15.24 -10.46 -14.24
N LYS A 237 14.61 -10.21 -15.39
CA LYS A 237 13.16 -10.14 -15.58
C LYS A 237 12.51 -11.48 -15.28
N GLU A 238 11.42 -11.43 -14.52
CA GLU A 238 10.63 -12.61 -14.16
C GLU A 238 9.60 -12.99 -15.25
N GLY A 239 9.35 -12.12 -16.24
CA GLY A 239 8.45 -12.40 -17.35
C GLY A 239 6.96 -12.24 -17.01
N TYR A 240 6.62 -11.31 -16.12
CA TYR A 240 5.23 -11.06 -15.77
C TYR A 240 4.47 -10.37 -16.90
N LYS A 241 3.16 -10.63 -16.96
CA LYS A 241 2.19 -9.98 -17.84
C LYS A 241 1.31 -9.04 -17.04
N LEU A 242 0.67 -8.11 -17.74
CA LEU A 242 -0.29 -7.19 -17.14
C LEU A 242 -1.38 -8.00 -16.40
N HIS A 243 -1.77 -7.52 -15.22
CA HIS A 243 -2.75 -8.15 -14.33
C HIS A 243 -2.31 -9.45 -13.65
N GLU A 244 -1.09 -9.94 -13.85
CA GLU A 244 -0.59 -11.06 -13.05
C GLU A 244 -0.23 -10.62 -11.62
N VAL A 245 -0.19 -11.57 -10.69
CA VAL A 245 0.19 -11.32 -9.29
C VAL A 245 1.71 -11.43 -9.16
N ARG A 246 2.37 -10.32 -8.81
CA ARG A 246 3.82 -10.25 -8.57
C ARG A 246 4.20 -10.83 -7.21
N GLY A 247 3.28 -10.84 -6.27
CA GLY A 247 3.47 -11.19 -4.87
C GLY A 247 2.32 -10.62 -4.05
N GLY A 248 2.57 -10.21 -2.81
CA GLY A 248 1.55 -9.57 -1.98
C GLY A 248 2.11 -8.55 -1.01
N ILE A 249 1.20 -7.78 -0.41
CA ILE A 249 1.50 -6.96 0.76
C ILE A 249 0.86 -7.65 1.95
N SER A 250 1.69 -8.14 2.87
CA SER A 250 1.26 -8.78 4.11
C SER A 250 1.12 -7.75 5.24
N VAL A 251 0.15 -7.99 6.11
CA VAL A 251 -0.09 -7.26 7.35
C VAL A 251 -0.18 -8.26 8.49
N THR A 252 0.47 -7.97 9.61
CA THR A 252 0.34 -8.71 10.87
C THR A 252 -0.13 -7.74 11.94
N LEU A 253 -1.26 -8.09 12.58
CA LEU A 253 -1.87 -7.36 13.67
C LEU A 253 -1.86 -8.24 14.92
N ALA A 254 -1.40 -7.71 16.05
CA ALA A 254 -1.56 -8.38 17.33
C ALA A 254 -3.02 -8.29 17.80
N GLN A 255 -3.51 -9.33 18.46
CA GLN A 255 -4.84 -9.39 19.09
C GLN A 255 -4.75 -9.21 20.60
#